data_AF-A0A7S4BEN3-F1
#
_entry.id   AF-A0A7S4BEN3-F1
#
_cell.length_a   1.000
_cell.length_b   1.000
_cell.length_c   1.000
_cell.angle_alpha   90.00
_cell.angle_beta   90.00
_cell.angle_gamma   90.00
#
_symmetry.space_group_name_H-M   'P 1'
#
loop_
_entity.id
_entity.type
_entity.pdbx_description
1 polymer ?
#
loop_
_entity_poly.entity_id
_entity_poly.type
_entity_poly.pdbx_seq_one_letter_code
_entity_poly.pdbx_strand_id
1 'polypeptide(L)'
;AGGGAGGGGGGGGDGGNAGTRGVEEEVVADVLLRQLAREAVSLVQKLTHQDAPNAPAPAAAYLRLAPELQESLLQSEPLVISILTVLAAGVGCADLTACHKAVGCCAGLLPRLGKQARWHPALMVLFRSTLSLLVSESGGDAGSTTRKEAEILPDAFTLLREVYTCLLLQGCTSPRELLCNEGGLAPSEVSAFEEVLRNDGMDKKARQRAMRRLLEPLWRKDGKRSVDSYLQSMTS
;
A
#
# COMPACT_ATOMS: atom_id res chain seq x y z
N ALA A 1 80.75 -15.44 5.13
CA ALA A 1 80.15 -15.05 3.84
C ALA A 1 78.83 -15.79 3.69
N GLY A 2 77.73 -15.06 3.42
CA GLY A 2 76.37 -15.54 3.13
C GLY A 2 75.61 -16.06 4.35
N GLY A 3 74.46 -15.52 4.80
CA GLY A 3 73.51 -14.58 4.21
C GLY A 3 72.12 -15.24 4.15
N GLY A 4 71.09 -14.57 4.70
CA GLY A 4 69.70 -14.76 4.28
C GLY A 4 68.69 -15.21 5.34
N ALA A 5 67.89 -14.26 5.81
CA ALA A 5 66.64 -14.45 6.56
C ALA A 5 65.43 -14.59 5.61
N GLY A 6 64.30 -15.08 6.14
CA GLY A 6 62.95 -15.04 5.53
C GLY A 6 62.19 -16.34 5.82
N GLY A 7 61.03 -16.38 6.47
CA GLY A 7 59.93 -15.42 6.49
C GLY A 7 58.82 -15.92 5.56
N GLY A 8 57.80 -16.55 6.12
CA GLY A 8 56.55 -16.96 5.44
C GLY A 8 55.73 -17.81 6.42
N GLY A 9 54.61 -17.37 6.98
CA GLY A 9 53.49 -16.67 6.35
C GLY A 9 52.62 -17.74 5.70
N GLY A 10 51.36 -17.97 6.06
CA GLY A 10 50.46 -17.37 7.03
C GLY A 10 49.24 -18.30 7.13
N GLY A 11 48.45 -18.13 8.18
CA GLY A 11 47.18 -18.83 8.33
C GLY A 11 46.29 -18.55 7.13
N GLY A 12 45.89 -19.62 6.42
CA GLY A 12 44.82 -19.58 5.44
C GLY A 12 43.50 -19.38 6.19
N GLY A 13 43.01 -18.14 6.18
CA GLY A 13 41.76 -17.76 6.79
C GLY A 13 40.59 -18.51 6.17
N ASP A 14 39.89 -19.24 7.03
CA ASP A 14 38.53 -19.69 6.82
C ASP A 14 37.63 -18.45 6.98
N GLY A 15 37.53 -17.66 5.91
CA GLY A 15 37.03 -16.29 5.98
C GLY A 15 36.15 -15.87 4.80
N GLY A 16 35.51 -16.82 4.12
CA GLY A 16 34.79 -16.53 2.88
C GLY A 16 33.55 -17.37 2.66
N ASN A 17 32.57 -17.34 3.57
CA ASN A 17 31.23 -17.86 3.23
C ASN A 17 30.04 -17.26 4.01
N ALA A 18 30.28 -16.29 4.92
CA ALA A 18 29.19 -15.68 5.68
C ALA A 18 28.40 -14.63 4.87
N GLY A 19 29.05 -13.94 3.92
CA GLY A 19 28.42 -12.86 3.15
C GLY A 19 27.49 -13.32 2.04
N THR A 20 27.77 -14.46 1.40
CA THR A 20 26.92 -15.03 0.33
C THR A 20 25.68 -15.72 0.87
N ARG A 21 25.81 -16.42 2.01
CA ARG A 21 24.71 -17.14 2.65
C ARG A 21 23.62 -16.22 3.22
N GLY A 22 24.01 -15.05 3.75
CA GLY A 22 23.06 -14.04 4.23
C GLY A 22 22.24 -13.39 3.11
N VAL A 23 22.86 -13.18 1.93
CA VAL A 23 22.16 -12.61 0.76
C VAL A 23 21.17 -13.62 0.16
N GLU A 24 21.51 -14.91 0.13
CA GLU A 24 20.59 -15.95 -0.34
C GLU A 24 19.37 -16.11 0.58
N GLU A 25 19.56 -16.10 1.90
CA GLU A 25 18.45 -16.16 2.87
C GLU A 25 17.54 -14.94 2.79
N GLU A 26 18.10 -13.74 2.61
CA GLU A 26 17.34 -12.49 2.44
C GLU A 26 16.50 -12.50 1.15
N VAL A 27 17.07 -12.97 0.03
CA VAL A 27 16.35 -13.09 -1.24
C VAL A 27 15.23 -14.12 -1.15
N VAL A 28 15.48 -15.27 -0.50
CA VAL A 28 14.44 -16.29 -0.28
C VAL A 28 13.31 -15.74 0.58
N ALA A 29 13.62 -15.01 1.66
CA ALA A 29 12.62 -14.37 2.50
C ALA A 29 11.76 -13.35 1.72
N ASP A 30 12.38 -12.51 0.89
CA ASP A 30 11.66 -11.54 0.05
C ASP A 30 10.73 -12.23 -0.96
N VAL A 31 11.18 -13.31 -1.61
CA VAL A 31 10.34 -14.10 -2.53
C VAL A 31 9.15 -14.72 -1.80
N LEU A 32 9.38 -15.31 -0.61
CA LEU A 32 8.33 -15.92 0.20
C LEU A 32 7.31 -14.88 0.69
N LEU A 33 7.77 -13.69 1.11
CA LEU A 33 6.92 -12.59 1.53
C LEU A 33 6.03 -12.10 0.40
N ARG A 34 6.58 -11.93 -0.81
CA ARG A 34 5.80 -11.54 -2.00
C ARG A 34 4.78 -12.62 -2.37
N GLN A 35 5.15 -13.89 -2.31
CA GLN A 35 4.21 -14.98 -2.59
C GLN A 35 3.10 -15.05 -1.54
N LEU A 36 3.43 -14.88 -0.26
CA LEU A 36 2.45 -14.82 0.81
C LEU A 36 1.49 -13.64 0.63
N ALA A 37 1.99 -12.45 0.26
CA ALA A 37 1.16 -11.29 -0.02
C ALA A 37 0.17 -11.55 -1.17
N ARG A 38 0.64 -12.16 -2.27
CA ARG A 38 -0.22 -12.54 -3.40
C ARG A 38 -1.33 -13.50 -2.99
N GLU A 39 -1.02 -14.53 -2.22
CA GLU A 39 -1.99 -15.52 -1.76
C GLU A 39 -2.97 -14.93 -0.75
N ALA A 40 -2.49 -14.14 0.21
CA ALA A 40 -3.33 -13.48 1.21
C ALA A 40 -4.33 -12.51 0.55
N VAL A 41 -3.86 -11.67 -0.37
CA VAL A 41 -4.74 -10.76 -1.14
C VAL A 41 -5.68 -11.57 -2.04
N SER A 42 -5.21 -12.66 -2.66
CA SER A 42 -6.08 -13.52 -3.48
C SER A 42 -7.16 -14.22 -2.65
N LEU A 43 -6.88 -14.56 -1.40
CA LEU A 43 -7.87 -15.10 -0.47
C LEU A 43 -8.90 -14.02 -0.13
N VAL A 44 -8.47 -12.83 0.26
CA VAL A 44 -9.36 -11.69 0.51
C VAL A 44 -10.24 -11.43 -0.71
N GLN A 45 -9.65 -11.42 -1.91
CA GLN A 45 -10.37 -11.24 -3.16
C GLN A 45 -11.51 -12.25 -3.31
N LYS A 46 -11.28 -13.53 -3.02
CA LYS A 46 -12.32 -14.58 -3.06
C LYS A 46 -13.39 -14.38 -1.97
N LEU A 47 -13.02 -13.85 -0.81
CA LEU A 47 -13.95 -13.53 0.27
C LEU A 47 -14.82 -12.31 -0.07
N THR A 48 -14.28 -11.33 -0.80
CA THR A 48 -14.93 -10.03 -1.01
C THR A 48 -15.56 -9.84 -2.40
N HIS A 49 -15.13 -10.58 -3.44
CA HIS A 49 -15.70 -10.46 -4.78
C HIS A 49 -16.98 -11.27 -4.95
N GLN A 50 -17.97 -10.62 -5.55
CA GLN A 50 -19.03 -11.24 -6.34
C GLN A 50 -18.56 -11.16 -7.80
N ASP A 51 -18.45 -12.29 -8.50
CA ASP A 51 -18.02 -12.26 -9.90
C ASP A 51 -18.97 -11.41 -10.75
N ALA A 52 -18.38 -10.61 -11.66
CA ALA A 52 -19.10 -10.07 -12.80
C ALA A 52 -19.61 -11.25 -13.67
N PRO A 53 -20.82 -11.17 -14.25
CA PRO A 53 -21.55 -12.31 -14.81
C PRO A 53 -20.91 -13.05 -16.02
N ASN A 54 -19.68 -12.73 -16.44
CA ASN A 54 -19.11 -13.16 -17.73
C ASN A 54 -17.74 -13.87 -17.69
N ALA A 55 -17.26 -14.36 -16.54
CA ALA A 55 -16.01 -15.13 -16.52
C ALA A 55 -16.24 -16.64 -16.84
N PRO A 56 -15.60 -17.21 -17.88
CA PRO A 56 -15.70 -18.64 -18.17
C PRO A 56 -14.92 -19.46 -17.13
N ALA A 57 -15.59 -20.44 -16.49
CA ALA A 57 -15.00 -21.31 -15.47
C ALA A 57 -14.36 -22.56 -16.09
N PRO A 58 -13.20 -23.02 -15.56
CA PRO A 58 -13.22 -24.37 -14.97
C PRO A 58 -12.35 -24.60 -13.70
N ALA A 59 -11.88 -23.57 -12.99
CA ALA A 59 -11.15 -23.76 -11.71
C ALA A 59 -11.62 -22.88 -10.53
N ALA A 60 -12.49 -21.90 -10.78
CA ALA A 60 -12.99 -20.95 -9.76
C ALA A 60 -14.18 -21.46 -8.93
N ALA A 61 -14.61 -22.70 -9.12
CA ALA A 61 -15.89 -23.20 -8.57
C ALA A 61 -15.85 -23.57 -7.07
N TYR A 62 -14.67 -23.81 -6.47
CA TYR A 62 -14.59 -24.43 -5.14
C TYR A 62 -14.54 -23.46 -3.95
N LEU A 63 -14.46 -22.15 -4.16
CA LEU A 63 -14.41 -21.14 -3.07
C LEU A 63 -15.30 -19.93 -3.38
N ARG A 64 -16.43 -20.14 -4.06
CA ARG A 64 -17.46 -19.12 -4.15
C ARG A 64 -18.33 -19.20 -2.90
N LEU A 65 -18.11 -18.26 -1.97
CA LEU A 65 -19.02 -18.06 -0.85
C LEU A 65 -20.36 -17.57 -1.39
N ALA A 66 -21.45 -18.13 -0.87
CA ALA A 66 -22.79 -17.62 -1.15
C ALA A 66 -22.85 -16.11 -0.79
N PRO A 67 -23.51 -15.25 -1.59
CA PRO A 67 -23.60 -13.81 -1.33
C PRO A 67 -24.04 -13.47 0.10
N GLU A 68 -24.96 -14.26 0.66
CA GLU A 68 -25.49 -14.10 2.01
C GLU A 68 -24.42 -14.35 3.08
N LEU A 69 -23.56 -15.35 2.84
CA LEU A 69 -22.43 -15.65 3.72
C LEU A 69 -21.36 -14.57 3.61
N GLN A 70 -21.12 -14.00 2.42
CA GLN A 70 -20.22 -12.86 2.27
C GLN A 70 -20.71 -11.63 3.04
N GLU A 71 -21.99 -11.30 2.97
CA GLU A 71 -22.56 -10.20 3.75
C GLU A 71 -22.48 -10.45 5.25
N SER A 72 -22.76 -11.68 5.69
CA SER A 72 -22.61 -12.07 7.10
C SER A 72 -21.17 -11.94 7.59
N LEU A 73 -20.18 -12.32 6.75
CA LEU A 73 -18.76 -12.14 7.07
C LEU A 73 -18.39 -10.64 7.21
N LEU A 74 -18.97 -9.76 6.39
CA LEU A 74 -18.74 -8.32 6.48
C LEU A 74 -19.43 -7.65 7.68
N GLN A 75 -20.32 -8.34 8.38
CA GLN A 75 -20.84 -7.88 9.67
C GLN A 75 -19.85 -8.15 10.82
N SER A 76 -18.90 -9.06 10.63
CA SER A 76 -17.87 -9.38 11.62
C SER A 76 -16.76 -8.35 11.62
N GLU A 77 -16.77 -7.50 12.65
CA GLU A 77 -15.75 -6.48 12.88
C GLU A 77 -14.30 -6.99 12.88
N PRO A 78 -13.93 -8.04 13.66
CA PRO A 78 -12.54 -8.52 13.66
C PRO A 78 -12.10 -9.05 12.30
N LEU A 79 -13.03 -9.63 11.53
CA LEU A 79 -12.73 -10.14 10.20
C LEU A 79 -12.50 -8.98 9.20
N VAL A 80 -13.37 -7.97 9.21
CA VAL A 80 -13.23 -6.79 8.35
C VAL A 80 -11.94 -6.04 8.65
N ILE A 81 -11.57 -5.88 9.92
CA ILE A 81 -10.30 -5.27 10.32
C ILE A 81 -9.14 -6.09 9.74
N SER A 82 -9.16 -7.42 9.91
CA SER A 82 -8.11 -8.30 9.37
C SER A 82 -8.01 -8.21 7.85
N ILE A 83 -9.14 -8.17 7.15
CA ILE A 83 -9.21 -7.98 5.69
C ILE A 83 -8.55 -6.65 5.29
N LEU A 84 -8.92 -5.54 5.94
CA LEU A 84 -8.35 -4.23 5.65
C LEU A 84 -6.85 -4.16 5.92
N THR A 85 -6.37 -4.81 6.98
CA THR A 85 -4.93 -4.93 7.28
C THR A 85 -4.19 -5.71 6.20
N VAL A 86 -4.72 -6.85 5.74
CA VAL A 86 -4.14 -7.62 4.64
C VAL A 86 -4.12 -6.81 3.35
N LEU A 87 -5.18 -6.07 3.06
CA LEU A 87 -5.24 -5.20 1.88
C LEU A 87 -4.22 -4.07 1.97
N ALA A 88 -4.06 -3.44 3.14
CA ALA A 88 -3.06 -2.41 3.35
C ALA A 88 -1.63 -2.95 3.14
N ALA A 89 -1.33 -4.13 3.70
CA ALA A 89 -0.06 -4.82 3.47
C ALA A 89 0.15 -5.17 1.99
N GLY A 90 -0.91 -5.60 1.29
CA GLY A 90 -0.88 -5.85 -0.14
C GLY A 90 -0.62 -4.60 -0.98
N VAL A 91 -1.17 -3.46 -0.59
CA VAL A 91 -0.90 -2.16 -1.25
C VAL A 91 0.54 -1.71 -1.01
N GLY A 92 1.06 -1.89 0.21
CA GLY A 92 2.41 -1.47 0.60
C GLY A 92 3.52 -2.43 0.18
N CYS A 93 3.21 -3.61 -0.35
CA CYS A 93 4.24 -4.57 -0.75
C CYS A 93 4.88 -4.20 -2.08
N ALA A 94 6.17 -4.53 -2.26
CA ALA A 94 6.91 -4.31 -3.51
C ALA A 94 6.47 -5.24 -4.66
N ASP A 95 5.31 -5.89 -4.56
CA ASP A 95 4.73 -6.76 -5.57
C ASP A 95 3.53 -6.10 -6.26
N LEU A 96 3.74 -5.64 -7.50
CA LEU A 96 2.70 -4.96 -8.28
C LEU A 96 1.45 -5.81 -8.50
N THR A 97 1.56 -7.14 -8.54
CA THR A 97 0.41 -8.02 -8.77
C THR A 97 -0.48 -8.06 -7.52
N ALA A 98 0.11 -8.24 -6.34
CA ALA A 98 -0.60 -8.16 -5.07
C ALA A 98 -1.18 -6.76 -4.86
N CYS A 99 -0.43 -5.71 -5.20
CA CYS A 99 -0.88 -4.32 -5.07
C CYS A 99 -2.11 -4.04 -5.95
N HIS A 100 -2.08 -4.37 -7.25
CA HIS A 100 -3.25 -4.23 -8.14
C HIS A 100 -4.49 -4.96 -7.61
N LYS A 101 -4.33 -6.20 -7.15
CA LYS A 101 -5.45 -6.96 -6.59
C LYS A 101 -5.98 -6.31 -5.31
N ALA A 102 -5.09 -5.83 -4.43
CA ALA A 102 -5.47 -5.21 -3.18
C ALA A 102 -6.25 -3.90 -3.42
N VAL A 103 -5.78 -3.07 -4.34
CA VAL A 103 -6.47 -1.83 -4.75
C VAL A 103 -7.86 -2.16 -5.33
N GLY A 104 -7.95 -3.16 -6.21
CA GLY A 104 -9.23 -3.61 -6.77
C GLY A 104 -10.21 -4.14 -5.72
N CYS A 105 -9.73 -4.89 -4.73
CA CYS A 105 -10.56 -5.38 -3.62
C CYS A 105 -11.08 -4.23 -2.76
N CYS A 106 -10.24 -3.24 -2.46
CA CYS A 106 -10.64 -2.07 -1.69
C CYS A 106 -11.76 -1.28 -2.38
N ALA A 107 -11.71 -1.14 -3.71
CA ALA A 107 -12.74 -0.44 -4.48
C ALA A 107 -14.13 -1.10 -4.34
N GLY A 108 -14.19 -2.43 -4.22
CA GLY A 108 -15.44 -3.16 -3.97
C GLY A 108 -15.86 -3.18 -2.50
N LEU A 109 -14.89 -3.19 -1.57
CA LEU A 109 -15.15 -3.31 -0.14
C LEU A 109 -15.58 -1.99 0.51
N LEU A 110 -14.90 -0.87 0.22
CA LEU A 110 -15.12 0.42 0.89
C LEU A 110 -16.58 0.89 0.87
N PRO A 111 -17.32 0.82 -0.26
CA PRO A 111 -18.73 1.20 -0.29
C PRO A 111 -19.62 0.38 0.65
N ARG A 112 -19.20 -0.85 1.00
CA ARG A 112 -19.97 -1.81 1.82
C ARG A 112 -19.75 -1.62 3.32
N LEU A 113 -18.65 -0.97 3.73
CA LEU A 113 -18.32 -0.77 5.15
C LEU A 113 -19.20 0.27 5.85
N GLY A 114 -19.95 1.07 5.08
CA GLY A 114 -20.81 2.13 5.60
C GLY A 114 -20.05 3.26 6.29
N LYS A 115 -20.76 4.08 7.06
CA LYS A 115 -20.23 5.25 7.77
C LYS A 115 -20.02 4.95 9.26
N GLN A 116 -19.15 3.99 9.58
CA GLN A 116 -18.95 3.55 10.97
C GLN A 116 -17.52 3.80 11.43
N ALA A 117 -17.37 4.52 12.54
CA ALA A 117 -16.08 4.93 13.08
C ALA A 117 -15.17 3.77 13.53
N ARG A 118 -15.75 2.60 13.80
CA ARG A 118 -14.99 1.38 14.19
C ARG A 118 -13.94 0.96 13.15
N TRP A 119 -14.11 1.37 11.90
CA TRP A 119 -13.16 1.06 10.84
C TRP A 119 -11.96 2.02 10.79
N HIS A 120 -11.97 3.12 11.56
CA HIS A 120 -10.95 4.17 11.50
C HIS A 120 -9.51 3.63 11.59
N PRO A 121 -9.14 2.79 12.57
CA PRO A 121 -7.74 2.35 12.69
C PRO A 121 -7.28 1.58 11.45
N ALA A 122 -8.09 0.65 10.96
CA ALA A 122 -7.76 -0.16 9.79
C ALA A 122 -7.73 0.67 8.49
N LEU A 123 -8.68 1.59 8.32
CA LEU A 123 -8.71 2.53 7.20
C LEU A 123 -7.51 3.48 7.22
N MET A 124 -7.02 3.89 8.40
CA MET A 124 -5.79 4.68 8.52
C MET A 124 -4.54 3.91 8.10
N VAL A 125 -4.45 2.62 8.41
CA VAL A 125 -3.34 1.78 7.93
C VAL A 125 -3.36 1.66 6.39
N LEU A 126 -4.55 1.47 5.81
CA LEU A 126 -4.74 1.45 4.36
C LEU A 126 -4.41 2.82 3.73
N PHE A 127 -4.83 3.92 4.36
CA PHE A 127 -4.53 5.29 3.93
C PHE A 127 -3.02 5.51 3.85
N ARG A 128 -2.29 5.20 4.93
CA ARG A 128 -0.83 5.34 5.00
C ARG A 128 -0.11 4.48 3.97
N SER A 129 -0.52 3.23 3.81
CA SER A 129 0.08 2.31 2.83
C SER A 129 -0.12 2.81 1.39
N THR A 130 -1.31 3.31 1.08
CA THR A 130 -1.61 3.88 -0.25
C THR A 130 -0.87 5.19 -0.50
N LEU A 131 -0.73 6.04 0.53
CA LEU A 131 0.04 7.28 0.43
C LEU A 131 1.53 7.00 0.21
N SER A 132 2.10 6.05 0.95
CA SER A 132 3.48 5.58 0.79
C SER A 132 3.76 5.12 -0.63
N LEU A 133 2.88 4.28 -1.19
CA LEU A 133 2.98 3.82 -2.58
C LEU A 133 3.02 5.02 -3.54
N LEU A 134 2.08 5.95 -3.41
CA LEU A 134 1.98 7.10 -4.30
C LEU A 134 3.19 8.03 -4.23
N VAL A 135 3.73 8.28 -3.03
CA VAL A 135 4.93 9.13 -2.85
C VAL A 135 6.18 8.45 -3.38
N SER A 136 6.32 7.14 -3.16
CA SER A 136 7.46 6.34 -3.63
C SER A 136 7.54 6.35 -5.15
N GLU A 137 6.42 6.02 -5.81
CA GLU A 137 6.31 5.86 -7.26
C GLU A 137 6.27 7.19 -8.03
N SER A 138 5.61 8.22 -7.49
CA SER A 138 5.50 9.52 -8.18
C SER A 138 6.76 10.39 -8.04
N GLY A 139 7.62 10.07 -7.07
CA GLY A 139 8.89 10.76 -6.83
C GLY A 139 10.12 10.07 -7.46
N GLY A 140 9.93 9.07 -8.32
CA GLY A 140 11.02 8.48 -9.11
C GLY A 140 11.49 9.44 -10.21
N ASP A 141 12.78 9.41 -10.56
CA ASP A 141 13.26 10.13 -11.74
C ASP A 141 12.45 9.62 -12.95
N ALA A 142 11.88 10.54 -13.74
CA ALA A 142 10.91 10.31 -14.81
C ALA A 142 11.34 9.32 -15.92
N GLY A 143 12.51 8.68 -15.80
CA GLY A 143 13.02 7.65 -16.69
C GLY A 143 13.03 6.22 -16.12
N SER A 144 12.71 5.98 -14.83
CA SER A 144 12.78 4.62 -14.25
C SER A 144 11.44 3.94 -13.97
N THR A 145 10.32 4.68 -14.03
CA THR A 145 8.99 4.10 -13.77
C THR A 145 8.65 3.14 -14.91
N THR A 146 8.55 1.85 -14.63
CA THR A 146 8.19 0.87 -15.63
C THR A 146 6.75 1.14 -16.11
N ARG A 147 6.42 0.85 -17.37
CA ARG A 147 5.07 1.08 -17.93
C ARG A 147 3.95 0.49 -17.07
N LYS A 148 4.23 -0.58 -16.32
CA LYS A 148 3.29 -1.25 -15.40
C LYS A 148 3.06 -0.49 -14.09
N GLU A 149 4.07 0.22 -13.58
CA GLU A 149 3.93 1.09 -12.39
C GLU A 149 3.09 2.34 -12.71
N ALA A 150 3.16 2.85 -13.95
CA ALA A 150 2.29 3.93 -14.38
C ALA A 150 0.79 3.55 -14.42
N GLU A 151 0.48 2.25 -14.58
CA GLU A 151 -0.89 1.74 -14.66
C GLU A 151 -1.59 1.68 -13.30
N ILE A 152 -0.87 1.49 -12.17
CA ILE A 152 -1.48 1.42 -10.84
C ILE A 152 -1.84 2.79 -10.26
N LEU A 153 -1.10 3.84 -10.64
CA LEU A 153 -1.22 5.16 -10.02
C LEU A 153 -2.64 5.73 -10.06
N PRO A 154 -3.39 5.70 -11.18
CA PRO A 154 -4.77 6.19 -11.22
C PRO A 154 -5.69 5.48 -10.20
N ASP A 155 -5.53 4.16 -10.04
CA ASP A 155 -6.34 3.36 -9.13
C ASP A 155 -5.93 3.60 -7.67
N ALA A 156 -4.63 3.73 -7.40
CA ALA A 156 -4.11 4.12 -6.09
C ALA A 156 -4.59 5.52 -5.65
N PHE A 157 -4.62 6.51 -6.56
CA PHE A 157 -5.23 7.82 -6.28
C PHE A 157 -6.71 7.72 -5.97
N THR A 158 -7.42 6.86 -6.69
CA THR A 158 -8.84 6.62 -6.46
C THR A 158 -9.05 6.01 -5.09
N LEU A 159 -8.27 4.99 -4.74
CA LEU A 159 -8.31 4.36 -3.43
C LEU A 159 -8.02 5.36 -2.31
N LEU A 160 -6.92 6.10 -2.39
CA LEU A 160 -6.54 7.08 -1.37
C LEU A 160 -7.65 8.11 -1.16
N ARG A 161 -8.27 8.58 -2.26
CA ARG A 161 -9.40 9.50 -2.20
C ARG A 161 -10.61 8.88 -1.51
N GLU A 162 -11.00 7.66 -1.87
CA GLU A 162 -12.16 7.00 -1.26
C GLU A 162 -11.92 6.75 0.23
N VAL A 163 -10.74 6.26 0.63
CA VAL A 163 -10.38 6.06 2.04
C VAL A 163 -10.40 7.38 2.81
N TYR A 164 -9.79 8.43 2.27
CA TYR A 164 -9.83 9.77 2.89
C TYR A 164 -11.28 10.26 3.03
N THR A 165 -12.10 10.11 1.98
CA THR A 165 -13.51 10.52 2.01
C THR A 165 -14.29 9.75 3.08
N CYS A 166 -14.09 8.44 3.18
CA CYS A 166 -14.71 7.61 4.22
C CYS A 166 -14.34 8.11 5.63
N LEU A 167 -13.06 8.35 5.88
CA LEU A 167 -12.57 8.85 7.17
C LEU A 167 -13.09 10.26 7.49
N LEU A 168 -13.08 11.15 6.49
CA LEU A 168 -13.57 12.52 6.59
C LEU A 168 -15.06 12.58 6.95
N LEU A 169 -15.89 11.81 6.25
CA LEU A 169 -17.34 11.77 6.48
C LEU A 169 -17.71 11.15 7.83
N GLN A 170 -16.77 10.45 8.49
CA GLN A 170 -16.92 9.89 9.82
C GLN A 170 -16.31 10.80 10.91
N GLY A 171 -15.81 11.99 10.55
CA GLY A 171 -15.24 12.96 11.48
C GLY A 171 -13.81 12.65 11.92
N CYS A 172 -13.11 11.73 11.24
CA CYS A 172 -11.72 11.42 11.55
C CYS A 172 -10.78 12.53 11.04
N THR A 173 -10.04 13.18 11.96
CA THR A 173 -9.05 14.22 11.63
C THR A 173 -7.65 13.67 11.37
N SER A 174 -7.41 12.39 11.68
CA SER A 174 -6.09 11.78 11.59
C SER A 174 -5.45 11.83 10.18
N PRO A 175 -6.18 11.66 9.06
CA PRO A 175 -5.60 11.87 7.73
C PRO A 175 -5.11 13.30 7.52
N ARG A 176 -5.86 14.30 8.01
CA ARG A 176 -5.49 15.71 7.92
C ARG A 176 -4.25 16.01 8.75
N GLU A 177 -4.22 15.55 10.00
CA GLU A 177 -3.07 15.72 10.89
C GLU A 177 -1.81 15.11 10.28
N LEU A 178 -1.91 13.90 9.70
CA LEU A 178 -0.81 13.27 8.99
C LEU A 178 -0.30 14.14 7.82
N LEU A 179 -1.21 14.58 6.94
CA LEU A 179 -0.84 15.40 5.79
C LEU A 179 -0.22 16.76 6.18
N CYS A 180 -0.72 17.40 7.23
CA CYS A 180 -0.22 18.71 7.67
C CYS A 180 1.09 18.57 8.46
N ASN A 181 1.12 17.70 9.46
CA ASN A 181 2.22 17.61 10.41
C ASN A 181 3.43 16.89 9.82
N GLU A 182 3.20 15.82 9.07
CA GLU A 182 4.26 14.94 8.56
C GLU A 182 4.53 15.22 7.08
N GLY A 183 3.47 15.47 6.31
CA GLY A 183 3.56 15.87 4.91
C GLY A 183 3.93 17.34 4.71
N GLY A 184 3.84 18.18 5.73
CA GLY A 184 4.14 19.61 5.62
C GLY A 184 3.17 20.39 4.72
N LEU A 185 1.99 19.83 4.43
CA LEU A 185 0.97 20.54 3.64
C LEU A 185 0.33 21.66 4.46
N ALA A 186 -0.02 22.76 3.79
CA ALA A 186 -0.66 23.88 4.47
C ALA A 186 -2.07 23.48 4.95
N PRO A 187 -2.47 23.76 6.21
CA PRO A 187 -3.80 23.41 6.71
C PRO A 187 -4.95 24.00 5.89
N SER A 188 -4.74 25.17 5.27
CA SER A 188 -5.71 25.82 4.37
C SER A 188 -5.92 25.05 3.07
N GLU A 189 -4.86 24.46 2.50
CA GLU A 189 -4.94 23.64 1.28
C GLU A 189 -5.69 22.34 1.54
N VAL A 190 -5.38 21.67 2.66
CA VAL A 190 -6.10 20.45 3.06
C VAL A 190 -7.57 20.75 3.32
N SER A 191 -7.90 21.86 4.00
CA SER A 191 -9.29 22.28 4.19
C SER A 191 -10.02 22.58 2.87
N ALA A 192 -9.38 23.28 1.92
CA ALA A 192 -9.97 23.52 0.61
C ALA A 192 -10.26 22.21 -0.15
N PHE A 193 -9.37 21.22 -0.02
CA PHE A 193 -9.58 19.88 -0.57
C PHE A 193 -10.71 19.12 0.12
N GLU A 194 -10.84 19.19 1.44
CA GLU A 194 -11.95 18.57 2.16
C GLU A 194 -13.31 19.14 1.72
N GLU A 195 -13.41 20.45 1.48
CA GLU A 195 -14.61 21.08 0.93
C GLU A 195 -14.95 20.54 -0.47
N VAL A 196 -13.93 20.33 -1.29
CA VAL A 196 -14.04 19.66 -2.59
C VAL A 196 -14.61 18.24 -2.45
N LEU A 197 -14.20 17.48 -1.42
CA LEU A 197 -14.71 16.13 -1.18
C LEU A 197 -16.15 16.11 -0.66
N ARG A 198 -16.53 17.10 0.15
CA ARG A 198 -17.90 17.26 0.68
C ARG A 198 -18.90 17.73 -0.39
N ASN A 199 -18.42 18.32 -1.48
CA ASN A 199 -19.28 18.83 -2.55
C ASN A 199 -19.79 17.69 -3.49
N ASP A 200 -21.01 17.24 -3.24
CA ASP A 200 -21.71 16.21 -4.03
C ASP A 200 -21.99 16.59 -5.49
N GLY A 201 -21.89 17.87 -5.85
CA GLY A 201 -22.02 18.35 -7.23
C GLY A 201 -20.77 18.15 -8.10
N MET A 202 -19.63 17.78 -7.51
CA MET A 202 -18.38 17.56 -8.26
C MET A 202 -18.23 16.12 -8.73
N ASP A 203 -17.82 15.96 -9.99
CA ASP A 203 -17.53 14.64 -10.57
C ASP A 203 -16.31 13.96 -9.91
N LYS A 204 -16.27 12.62 -9.98
CA LYS A 204 -15.20 11.82 -9.37
C LYS A 204 -13.81 12.13 -9.92
N LYS A 205 -13.70 12.50 -11.20
CA LYS A 205 -12.42 12.84 -11.85
C LYS A 205 -11.88 14.17 -11.36
N ALA A 206 -12.75 15.15 -11.09
CA ALA A 206 -12.40 16.44 -10.53
C ALA A 206 -11.86 16.27 -9.11
N ARG A 207 -12.55 15.47 -8.26
CA ARG A 207 -12.05 15.14 -6.92
C ARG A 207 -10.71 14.39 -6.97
N GLN A 208 -10.51 13.48 -7.92
CA GLN A 208 -9.24 12.78 -8.11
C GLN A 208 -8.11 13.74 -8.55
N ARG A 209 -8.40 14.67 -9.46
CA ARG A 209 -7.43 15.73 -9.84
C ARG A 209 -7.08 16.64 -8.66
N ALA A 210 -8.05 16.97 -7.81
CA ALA A 210 -7.80 17.74 -6.59
C ALA A 210 -6.89 16.99 -5.61
N MET A 211 -7.13 15.68 -5.40
CA MET A 211 -6.26 14.83 -4.59
C MET A 211 -4.82 14.81 -5.14
N ARG A 212 -4.66 14.63 -6.45
CA ARG A 212 -3.33 14.65 -7.09
C ARG A 212 -2.62 15.99 -6.90
N ARG A 213 -3.32 17.12 -7.01
CA ARG A 213 -2.75 18.46 -6.78
C ARG A 213 -2.34 18.67 -5.33
N LEU A 214 -3.16 18.21 -4.38
CA LEU A 214 -2.87 18.31 -2.95
C LEU A 214 -1.56 17.58 -2.59
N LEU A 215 -1.35 16.39 -3.17
CA LEU A 215 -0.18 15.56 -2.87
C LEU A 215 1.05 15.93 -3.70
N GLU A 216 0.89 16.84 -4.69
CA GLU A 216 1.98 17.24 -5.57
C GLU A 216 3.25 17.71 -4.83
N PRO A 217 3.15 18.47 -3.73
CA PRO A 217 4.32 18.86 -2.95
C PRO A 217 5.08 17.69 -2.30
N LEU A 218 4.39 16.59 -1.96
CA LEU A 218 4.95 15.49 -1.15
C LEU A 218 5.98 14.65 -1.91
N TRP A 219 5.86 14.54 -3.23
CA TRP A 219 6.78 13.76 -4.05
C TRP A 219 7.76 14.63 -4.86
N ARG A 220 7.76 15.95 -4.64
CA ARG A 220 8.88 16.81 -5.09
C ARG A 220 10.10 16.55 -4.19
N LYS A 221 11.31 16.74 -4.71
CA LYS A 221 12.60 16.30 -4.10
C LYS A 221 12.78 16.67 -2.61
N ASP A 222 12.17 17.77 -2.15
CA ASP A 222 12.25 18.20 -0.75
C ASP A 222 11.19 17.55 0.17
N GLY A 223 10.03 17.15 -0.36
CA GLY A 223 8.96 16.48 0.38
C GLY A 223 9.19 14.98 0.58
N LYS A 224 9.83 14.32 -0.39
CA LYS A 224 10.04 12.85 -0.39
C LYS A 224 10.82 12.36 0.83
N ARG A 225 11.86 13.12 1.25
CA ARG A 225 12.70 12.76 2.41
C ARG A 225 11.96 12.79 3.75
N SER A 226 11.00 13.72 3.91
CA SER A 226 10.20 13.85 5.14
C SER A 226 9.26 12.67 5.33
N VAL A 227 8.59 12.27 4.24
CA VAL A 227 7.60 11.20 4.25
C VAL A 227 8.27 9.82 4.36
N ASP A 228 9.34 9.57 3.60
CA ASP A 228 10.06 8.29 3.65
C ASP A 228 10.70 8.02 5.02
N SER A 229 11.33 9.04 5.62
CA SER A 229 11.96 8.91 6.96
C SER A 229 10.93 8.60 8.05
N TYR A 230 9.71 9.11 7.94
CA TYR A 230 8.64 8.84 8.89
C TYR A 230 8.03 7.45 8.68
N LEU A 231 7.73 7.08 7.42
CA LEU A 231 7.19 5.76 7.11
C LEU A 231 8.15 4.64 7.52
N GLN A 232 9.46 4.84 7.38
CA GLN A 232 10.49 3.90 7.84
C GLN A 232 10.59 3.80 9.37
N SER A 233 10.33 4.89 10.10
CA SER A 233 10.38 4.91 11.56
C SER A 233 9.26 4.10 12.24
N MET A 234 8.25 3.66 11.49
CA MET A 234 7.10 2.91 12.01
C MET A 234 7.00 1.46 11.49
N THR A 235 7.88 1.05 10.58
CA THR A 235 8.05 -0.37 10.21
C THR A 235 9.16 -1.05 11.02
N SER A 236 9.79 -0.32 11.95
CA SER A 236 10.77 -0.79 12.94
C SER A 236 10.11 -0.98 14.30
#